data_AF-A0A842I115-F1
#
_entry.id   AF-A0A842I115-F1
#
_cell.length_a   1.000
_cell.length_b   1.000
_cell.length_c   1.000
_cell.angle_alpha   90.00
_cell.angle_beta   90.00
_cell.angle_gamma   90.00
#
_symmetry.space_group_name_H-M   'P 1'
#
loop_
_entity.id
_entity.type
_entity.pdbx_description
1 polymer ?
#
loop_
_entity_poly.entity_id
_entity_poly.type
_entity_poly.pdbx_seq_one_letter_code
_entity_poly.pdbx_strand_id
1 'polypeptide(L)'
;MGAPADEQRNILVLLRSRDAEEFDVETLLGWMAHENAEIRDWATFNLGTQTDEDSIDVRQALADRLVDPDGDTRSEALVALARRRDVRALAPLIDALNGDTVDRLMVEAAGYFSRPELVEPLQSLRGWWDDEDEYDARLLADALLACRTGAIPSTFFDLITANDG
;
A
#
# COMPACT_ATOMS: atom_id res chain seq x y z
N MET A 1 18.54 18.16 11.23
CA MET A 1 18.38 18.34 12.69
C MET A 1 16.97 17.89 12.97
N GLY A 2 16.82 16.76 13.66
CA GLY A 2 15.54 16.10 13.87
C GLY A 2 14.56 16.96 14.65
N ALA A 3 13.26 16.74 14.43
CA ALA A 3 12.22 17.32 15.27
C ALA A 3 12.40 16.86 16.73
N PRO A 4 12.20 17.71 17.75
CA PRO A 4 12.23 17.31 19.14
C PRO A 4 11.28 16.12 19.40
N ALA A 5 11.62 15.25 20.35
CA ALA A 5 10.86 14.03 20.63
C ALA A 5 9.36 14.28 20.94
N ASP A 6 9.04 15.39 21.59
CA ASP A 6 7.65 15.79 21.88
C ASP A 6 6.88 16.17 20.59
N GLU A 7 7.55 16.76 19.61
CA GLU A 7 6.97 17.08 18.30
C GLU A 7 6.67 15.80 17.53
N GLN A 8 7.61 14.85 17.49
CA GLN A 8 7.40 13.54 16.83
C GLN A 8 6.21 12.79 17.46
N ARG A 9 6.12 12.79 18.79
CA ARG A 9 5.00 12.16 19.50
C ARG A 9 3.67 12.81 19.12
N ASN A 10 3.61 14.14 19.02
CA ASN A 10 2.39 14.83 18.64
C ASN A 10 1.97 14.50 17.20
N ILE A 11 2.92 14.46 16.25
CA ILE A 11 2.64 14.07 14.86
C ILE A 11 2.04 12.66 14.80
N LEU A 12 2.65 11.70 15.49
CA LEU A 12 2.15 10.32 15.53
C LEU A 12 0.77 10.20 16.18
N VAL A 13 0.49 10.97 17.23
CA VAL A 13 -0.86 11.01 17.81
C VAL A 13 -1.86 11.51 16.77
N LEU A 14 -1.55 12.58 16.04
CA LEU A 14 -2.44 13.11 15.01
C LEU A 14 -2.69 12.08 13.90
N LEU A 15 -1.62 11.55 13.29
CA LEU A 15 -1.68 10.62 12.17
C LEU A 15 -2.47 9.33 12.45
N ARG A 16 -2.55 8.90 13.72
CA ARG A 16 -3.26 7.69 14.14
C ARG A 16 -4.68 7.92 14.61
N SER A 17 -5.08 9.16 14.88
CA SER A 17 -6.33 9.47 15.57
C SER A 17 -7.28 10.34 14.77
N ARG A 18 -6.84 10.87 13.63
CA ARG A 18 -7.65 11.71 12.76
C ARG A 18 -7.84 11.06 11.42
N ASP A 19 -8.97 11.37 10.80
CA ASP A 19 -9.24 10.97 9.43
C ASP A 19 -8.26 11.67 8.48
N ALA A 20 -7.83 10.99 7.43
CA ALA A 20 -6.80 11.49 6.52
C ALA A 20 -7.21 12.81 5.83
N GLU A 21 -8.50 13.02 5.62
CA GLU A 21 -9.10 14.20 4.99
C GLU A 21 -9.02 15.46 5.88
N GLU A 22 -8.71 15.29 7.19
CA GLU A 22 -8.47 16.42 8.08
C GLU A 22 -7.08 17.05 7.89
N PHE A 23 -6.17 16.40 7.16
CA PHE A 23 -4.85 16.92 6.87
C PHE A 23 -4.80 17.57 5.49
N ASP A 24 -4.13 18.72 5.41
CA ASP A 24 -3.74 19.27 4.12
C ASP A 24 -2.72 18.34 3.43
N VAL A 25 -2.86 18.14 2.11
CA VAL A 25 -1.94 17.28 1.33
C VAL A 25 -0.48 17.68 1.51
N GLU A 26 -0.18 18.98 1.55
CA GLU A 26 1.19 19.49 1.77
C GLU A 26 1.76 19.04 3.13
N THR A 27 0.92 18.92 4.16
CA THR A 27 1.33 18.46 5.50
C THR A 27 1.72 16.99 5.44
N LEU A 28 0.87 16.15 4.84
CA LEU A 28 1.17 14.72 4.68
C LEU A 28 2.42 14.49 3.83
N LEU A 29 2.57 15.23 2.71
CA LEU A 29 3.78 15.18 1.89
C LEU A 29 5.04 15.55 2.69
N GLY A 30 4.96 16.56 3.56
CA GLY A 30 6.04 16.92 4.47
C GLY A 30 6.41 15.80 5.43
N TRP A 31 5.42 15.13 6.02
CA TRP A 31 5.63 14.02 6.96
C TRP A 31 6.09 12.73 6.29
N MET A 32 5.72 12.48 5.02
CA MET A 32 6.28 11.37 4.23
C MET A 32 7.80 11.46 4.05
N ALA A 33 8.41 12.65 4.23
CA ALA A 33 9.86 12.85 4.17
C ALA A 33 10.53 12.92 5.56
N HIS A 34 9.80 12.62 6.63
CA HIS A 34 10.29 12.73 7.99
C HIS A 34 11.38 11.68 8.31
N GLU A 35 12.32 11.98 9.22
CA GLU A 35 13.41 11.05 9.56
C GLU A 35 12.94 9.79 10.31
N ASN A 36 11.88 9.93 11.10
CA ASN A 36 11.24 8.85 11.84
C ASN A 36 10.40 7.99 10.87
N ALA A 37 10.71 6.70 10.78
CA ALA A 37 10.05 5.75 9.90
C ALA A 37 8.54 5.65 10.16
N GLU A 38 8.12 5.62 11.42
CA GLU A 38 6.71 5.49 11.78
C GLU A 38 5.89 6.71 11.34
N ILE A 39 6.49 7.91 11.32
CA ILE A 39 5.83 9.11 10.78
C ILE A 39 5.71 9.00 9.25
N ARG A 40 6.75 8.50 8.55
CA ARG A 40 6.70 8.32 7.10
C ARG A 40 5.64 7.29 6.71
N ASP A 41 5.62 6.16 7.41
CA ASP A 41 4.67 5.08 7.22
C ASP A 41 3.24 5.59 7.34
N TRP A 42 2.86 6.11 8.51
CA TRP A 42 1.52 6.63 8.74
C TRP A 42 1.13 7.77 7.78
N ALA A 43 2.05 8.67 7.42
CA ALA A 43 1.76 9.71 6.45
C ALA A 43 1.53 9.14 5.03
N THR A 44 2.30 8.11 4.67
CA THR A 44 2.16 7.39 3.39
C THR A 44 0.85 6.62 3.33
N PHE A 45 0.48 5.92 4.41
CA PHE A 45 -0.81 5.25 4.54
C PHE A 45 -1.98 6.25 4.45
N ASN A 46 -1.97 7.33 5.24
CA ASN A 46 -3.03 8.33 5.21
C ASN A 46 -3.21 8.92 3.80
N LEU A 47 -2.13 9.44 3.18
CA LEU A 47 -2.26 10.06 1.86
C LEU A 47 -2.52 9.02 0.75
N GLY A 48 -1.84 7.88 0.81
CA GLY A 48 -1.82 6.87 -0.24
C GLY A 48 -3.05 5.96 -0.24
N THR A 49 -3.56 5.63 0.93
CA THR A 49 -4.59 4.60 1.13
C THR A 49 -5.91 5.19 1.62
N GLN A 50 -5.87 6.26 2.42
CA GLN A 50 -7.07 6.84 3.04
C GLN A 50 -7.62 8.07 2.29
N THR A 51 -6.98 8.47 1.19
CA THR A 51 -7.51 9.53 0.31
C THR A 51 -7.44 9.13 -1.16
N ASP A 52 -8.23 9.82 -1.99
CA ASP A 52 -8.22 9.70 -3.45
C ASP A 52 -7.30 10.74 -4.13
N GLU A 53 -6.42 11.40 -3.38
CA GLU A 53 -5.51 12.42 -3.92
C GLU A 53 -4.52 11.83 -4.93
N ASP A 54 -4.48 12.40 -6.14
CA ASP A 54 -3.75 11.82 -7.27
C ASP A 54 -3.03 12.87 -8.13
N SER A 55 -2.38 13.82 -7.46
CA SER A 55 -1.54 14.81 -8.13
C SER A 55 -0.18 14.24 -8.55
N ILE A 56 0.52 14.94 -9.44
CA ILE A 56 1.89 14.58 -9.85
C ILE A 56 2.82 14.54 -8.63
N ASP A 57 2.67 15.47 -7.70
CA ASP A 57 3.50 15.57 -6.50
C ASP A 57 3.23 14.41 -5.54
N VAL A 58 1.96 14.01 -5.37
CA VAL A 58 1.57 12.83 -4.59
C VAL A 58 2.18 11.57 -5.19
N ARG A 59 1.99 11.35 -6.50
CA ARG A 59 2.57 10.20 -7.19
C ARG A 59 4.10 10.19 -7.10
N GLN A 60 4.75 11.34 -7.14
CA GLN A 60 6.20 11.43 -7.02
C GLN A 60 6.66 11.09 -5.60
N ALA A 61 6.02 11.64 -4.57
CA ALA A 61 6.37 11.35 -3.17
C ALA A 61 6.18 9.87 -2.83
N LEU A 62 5.10 9.24 -3.32
CA LEU A 62 4.89 7.79 -3.19
C LEU A 62 5.99 7.00 -3.93
N ALA A 63 6.36 7.40 -5.14
CA ALA A 63 7.43 6.72 -5.89
C ALA A 63 8.78 6.80 -5.18
N ASP A 64 9.08 7.92 -4.50
CA ASP A 64 10.28 8.07 -3.69
C ASP A 64 10.29 7.17 -2.43
N ARG A 65 9.14 6.63 -2.03
CA ARG A 65 9.00 5.67 -0.91
C ARG A 65 9.08 4.20 -1.33
N LEU A 66 9.07 3.87 -2.63
CA LEU A 66 9.24 2.49 -3.12
C LEU A 66 10.58 1.85 -2.70
N VAL A 67 11.58 2.67 -2.35
CA VAL A 67 12.90 2.25 -1.88
C VAL A 67 13.20 2.72 -0.45
N ASP A 68 12.17 3.04 0.33
CA ASP A 68 12.33 3.45 1.73
C ASP A 68 13.09 2.38 2.52
N PRO A 69 13.98 2.73 3.47
CA PRO A 69 14.62 1.74 4.33
C PRO A 69 13.61 0.95 5.19
N ASP A 70 12.49 1.57 5.55
CA ASP A 70 11.43 0.96 6.34
C ASP A 70 10.50 0.08 5.48
N GLY A 71 10.19 -1.12 5.96
CA GLY A 71 9.42 -2.11 5.20
C GLY A 71 7.96 -1.72 5.00
N ASP A 72 7.32 -1.25 6.07
CA ASP A 72 5.91 -0.90 6.09
C ASP A 72 5.67 0.33 5.18
N THR A 73 6.53 1.33 5.29
CA THR A 73 6.51 2.51 4.40
C THR A 73 6.62 2.13 2.91
N ARG A 74 7.46 1.14 2.55
CA ARG A 74 7.56 0.66 1.15
C ARG A 74 6.26 -0.01 0.71
N SER A 75 5.68 -0.85 1.56
CA SER A 75 4.43 -1.56 1.30
C SER A 75 3.28 -0.60 1.02
N GLU A 76 3.13 0.42 1.87
CA GLU A 76 2.09 1.45 1.71
C GLU A 76 2.25 2.23 0.41
N ALA A 77 3.46 2.66 0.10
CA ALA A 77 3.75 3.38 -1.14
C ALA A 77 3.39 2.55 -2.38
N LEU A 78 3.66 1.25 -2.31
CA LEU A 78 3.41 0.32 -3.39
C LEU A 78 1.90 0.15 -3.64
N VAL A 79 1.13 -0.13 -2.59
CA VAL A 79 -0.35 -0.24 -2.67
C VAL A 79 -0.97 1.05 -3.20
N ALA A 80 -0.53 2.19 -2.66
CA ALA A 80 -1.02 3.51 -3.05
C ALA A 80 -0.79 3.80 -4.54
N LEU A 81 0.39 3.48 -5.07
CA LEU A 81 0.68 3.63 -6.49
C LEU A 81 -0.07 2.62 -7.36
N ALA A 82 -0.27 1.40 -6.87
CA ALA A 82 -1.03 0.38 -7.58
C ALA A 82 -2.50 0.78 -7.76
N ARG A 83 -3.14 1.33 -6.71
CA ARG A 83 -4.49 1.92 -6.77
C ARG A 83 -4.59 3.01 -7.84
N ARG A 84 -3.55 3.84 -7.95
CA ARG A 84 -3.41 4.91 -8.95
C ARG A 84 -2.94 4.43 -10.33
N ARG A 85 -2.73 3.11 -10.48
CA ARG A 85 -2.19 2.46 -11.68
C ARG A 85 -0.89 3.09 -12.19
N ASP A 86 -0.05 3.57 -11.27
CA ASP A 86 1.25 4.11 -11.62
C ASP A 86 2.24 2.97 -11.92
N VAL A 87 2.71 2.93 -13.16
CA VAL A 87 3.56 1.84 -13.67
C VAL A 87 4.91 1.72 -12.99
N ARG A 88 5.35 2.75 -12.25
CA ARG A 88 6.61 2.70 -11.48
C ARG A 88 6.56 1.65 -10.36
N ALA A 89 5.38 1.30 -9.86
CA ALA A 89 5.22 0.28 -8.82
C ALA A 89 5.21 -1.16 -9.37
N LEU A 90 5.11 -1.38 -10.69
CA LEU A 90 4.95 -2.72 -11.25
C LEU A 90 6.16 -3.62 -10.98
N ALA A 91 7.37 -3.14 -11.30
CA ALA A 91 8.58 -3.95 -11.11
C ALA A 91 8.87 -4.20 -9.62
N PRO A 92 8.81 -3.18 -8.72
CA PRO A 92 8.92 -3.41 -7.28
C PRO A 92 7.89 -4.40 -6.74
N LEU A 93 6.65 -4.37 -7.25
CA LEU A 93 5.62 -5.33 -6.84
C LEU A 93 5.93 -6.76 -7.27
N ILE A 94 6.40 -6.96 -8.50
CA ILE A 94 6.84 -8.29 -8.96
C ILE A 94 7.98 -8.80 -8.09
N ASP A 95 8.95 -7.95 -7.75
CA ASP A 95 10.07 -8.33 -6.88
C ASP A 95 9.57 -8.70 -5.47
N ALA A 96 8.65 -7.90 -4.91
CA ALA A 96 8.07 -8.17 -3.59
C ALA A 96 7.28 -9.49 -3.55
N LEU A 97 6.46 -9.77 -4.57
CA LEU A 97 5.69 -11.03 -4.68
C LEU A 97 6.57 -12.28 -4.87
N ASN A 98 7.82 -12.12 -5.31
CA ASN A 98 8.79 -13.20 -5.46
C ASN A 98 9.77 -13.29 -4.28
N GLY A 99 9.63 -12.44 -3.27
CA GLY A 99 10.47 -12.46 -2.07
C GLY A 99 10.15 -13.63 -1.15
N ASP A 100 11.01 -13.90 -0.15
CA ASP A 100 10.82 -15.00 0.80
C ASP A 100 9.65 -14.77 1.77
N THR A 101 9.22 -13.52 1.93
CA THR A 101 8.09 -13.10 2.75
C THR A 101 7.20 -12.20 1.92
N VAL A 102 5.93 -12.55 1.79
CA VAL A 102 4.94 -11.78 1.03
C VAL A 102 3.83 -11.33 1.96
N ASP A 103 3.66 -10.01 2.05
CA ASP A 103 2.57 -9.38 2.78
C ASP A 103 1.27 -9.41 1.95
N ARG A 104 0.12 -9.47 2.63
CA ARG A 104 -1.22 -9.36 2.03
C ARG A 104 -1.36 -8.08 1.19
N LEU A 105 -0.73 -6.98 1.62
CA LEU A 105 -0.67 -5.72 0.87
C LEU A 105 -0.09 -5.89 -0.54
N MET A 106 0.84 -6.83 -0.77
CA MET A 106 1.35 -7.07 -2.13
C MET A 106 0.32 -7.74 -3.02
N VAL A 107 -0.50 -8.64 -2.46
CA VAL A 107 -1.60 -9.29 -3.17
C VAL A 107 -2.70 -8.27 -3.48
N GLU A 108 -3.02 -7.40 -2.53
CA GLU A 108 -3.96 -6.29 -2.74
C GLU A 108 -3.47 -5.34 -3.85
N ALA A 109 -2.22 -4.87 -3.75
CA ALA A 109 -1.62 -4.04 -4.78
C ALA A 109 -1.73 -4.70 -6.16
N ALA A 110 -1.48 -6.00 -6.25
CA ALA A 110 -1.60 -6.73 -7.50
C ALA A 110 -3.03 -6.75 -8.04
N GLY A 111 -4.02 -6.96 -7.17
CA GLY A 111 -5.44 -6.88 -7.52
C GLY A 111 -5.83 -5.50 -8.06
N TYR A 112 -5.42 -4.41 -7.38
CA TYR A 112 -5.63 -3.04 -7.84
C TYR A 112 -4.98 -2.77 -9.19
N PHE A 113 -3.76 -3.27 -9.37
CA PHE A 113 -3.00 -3.06 -10.59
C PHE A 113 -3.62 -3.81 -11.78
N SER A 114 -4.20 -4.99 -11.54
CA SER A 114 -4.96 -5.79 -12.52
C SER A 114 -4.16 -6.08 -13.80
N ARG A 115 -2.90 -6.48 -13.65
CA ARG A 115 -1.95 -6.65 -14.75
C ARG A 115 -1.61 -8.12 -15.02
N PRO A 116 -1.58 -8.57 -16.29
CA PRO A 116 -1.28 -9.96 -16.62
C PRO A 116 0.13 -10.39 -16.17
N GLU A 117 1.08 -9.45 -16.07
CA GLU A 117 2.44 -9.68 -15.59
C GLU A 117 2.50 -10.21 -14.14
N LEU A 118 1.44 -9.97 -13.35
CA LEU A 118 1.34 -10.38 -11.94
C LEU A 118 0.72 -11.77 -11.75
N VAL A 119 0.20 -12.38 -12.82
CA VAL A 119 -0.50 -13.67 -12.75
C VAL A 119 0.41 -14.81 -12.28
N GLU A 120 1.65 -14.89 -12.78
CA GLU A 120 2.61 -15.93 -12.38
C GLU A 120 3.13 -15.73 -10.94
N PRO A 121 3.59 -14.53 -10.52
CA PRO A 121 3.93 -14.28 -9.12
C PRO A 121 2.80 -14.63 -8.15
N LEU A 122 1.56 -14.18 -8.42
CA LEU A 122 0.41 -14.50 -7.58
C LEU A 122 0.09 -16.00 -7.54
N GLN A 123 0.22 -16.71 -8.67
CA GLN A 123 -0.03 -18.16 -8.67
C GLN A 123 0.94 -18.93 -7.78
N SER A 124 2.16 -18.44 -7.64
CA SER A 124 3.20 -19.06 -6.80
C SER A 124 2.89 -18.98 -5.30
N LEU A 125 1.96 -18.08 -4.90
CA LEU A 125 1.53 -17.90 -3.52
C LEU A 125 0.42 -18.86 -3.07
N ARG A 126 -0.07 -19.74 -3.94
CA ARG A 126 -1.12 -20.70 -3.57
C ARG A 126 -0.62 -21.64 -2.47
N GLY A 127 -1.32 -21.64 -1.32
CA GLY A 127 -0.97 -22.46 -0.16
C GLY A 127 0.21 -21.91 0.66
N TRP A 128 0.55 -20.62 0.51
CA TRP A 128 1.57 -19.97 1.33
C TRP A 128 1.11 -19.68 2.76
N TRP A 129 -0.14 -19.28 2.93
CA TRP A 129 -0.76 -19.00 4.23
C TRP A 129 -1.57 -20.22 4.69
N ASP A 130 -1.73 -20.36 6.00
CA ASP A 130 -2.50 -21.46 6.58
C ASP A 130 -3.95 -21.44 6.07
N ASP A 131 -4.44 -22.61 5.64
CA ASP A 131 -5.77 -22.78 5.03
C ASP A 131 -6.95 -22.45 5.98
N GLU A 132 -6.69 -22.07 7.24
CA GLU A 132 -7.72 -21.69 8.21
C GLU A 132 -8.28 -20.28 7.94
N ASP A 133 -7.53 -19.41 7.27
CA ASP A 133 -7.93 -18.03 7.00
C ASP A 133 -8.52 -17.88 5.59
N GLU A 134 -9.84 -18.02 5.46
CA GLU A 134 -10.54 -17.93 4.16
C GLU A 134 -10.28 -16.58 3.45
N TYR A 135 -9.95 -15.54 4.22
CA TYR A 135 -9.63 -14.21 3.72
C TYR A 135 -8.46 -14.23 2.72
N ASP A 136 -7.33 -14.85 3.07
CA ASP A 136 -6.12 -14.84 2.22
C ASP A 136 -6.34 -15.58 0.92
N ALA A 137 -6.99 -16.74 1.00
CA ALA A 137 -7.36 -17.51 -0.18
C ALA A 137 -8.31 -16.73 -1.10
N ARG A 138 -9.24 -15.97 -0.53
CA ARG A 138 -10.19 -15.15 -1.29
C ARG A 138 -9.52 -13.94 -1.92
N LEU A 139 -8.73 -13.21 -1.15
CA LEU A 139 -7.95 -12.06 -1.64
C LEU A 139 -7.05 -12.48 -2.81
N LEU A 140 -6.33 -13.59 -2.67
CA LEU A 140 -5.49 -14.13 -3.74
C LEU A 140 -6.31 -14.53 -4.98
N ALA A 141 -7.47 -15.17 -4.79
CA ALA A 141 -8.34 -15.55 -5.89
C ALA A 141 -8.86 -14.33 -6.66
N ASP A 142 -9.27 -13.28 -5.96
CA ASP A 142 -9.78 -12.05 -6.57
C ASP A 142 -8.68 -11.26 -7.27
N ALA A 143 -7.48 -11.17 -6.68
CA ALA A 143 -6.32 -10.56 -7.32
C ALA A 143 -5.91 -11.30 -8.60
N LEU A 144 -5.93 -12.64 -8.59
CA LEU A 144 -5.69 -13.46 -9.77
C LEU A 144 -6.75 -13.23 -10.86
N LEU A 145 -8.03 -13.14 -10.47
CA LEU A 145 -9.12 -12.85 -11.42
C LEU A 145 -8.95 -11.46 -12.04
N ALA A 146 -8.60 -10.46 -11.22
CA ALA A 146 -8.34 -9.11 -11.68
C ALA A 146 -7.20 -9.07 -12.70
N CYS A 147 -6.08 -9.73 -12.39
CA CYS A 147 -4.91 -9.76 -13.26
C CYS A 147 -5.14 -10.54 -14.57
N ARG A 148 -5.96 -11.59 -14.55
CA ARG A 148 -6.32 -12.36 -15.75
C ARG A 148 -7.29 -11.64 -16.68
N THR A 149 -8.17 -10.80 -16.13
CA THR A 149 -9.25 -10.14 -16.89
C THR A 149 -8.96 -8.67 -17.18
N GLY A 150 -8.01 -8.05 -16.48
CA GLY A 150 -7.78 -6.61 -16.52
C GLY A 150 -8.88 -5.79 -15.83
N ALA A 151 -9.77 -6.45 -15.07
CA ALA A 151 -10.92 -5.83 -14.41
C ALA A 151 -11.00 -6.27 -12.94
N ILE A 152 -11.05 -5.31 -12.02
CA ILE A 152 -11.12 -5.58 -10.58
C ILE A 152 -12.54 -6.09 -10.24
N PRO A 153 -12.70 -7.29 -9.67
CA PRO A 153 -14.00 -7.79 -9.22
C PRO A 153 -14.60 -6.90 -8.11
N SER A 154 -15.92 -6.79 -8.04
CA SER A 154 -16.56 -6.03 -6.94
C SER A 154 -16.27 -6.64 -5.57
N THR A 155 -16.19 -7.96 -5.50
CA THR A 155 -15.85 -8.73 -4.29
C THR A 155 -14.49 -8.36 -3.70
N PHE A 156 -13.57 -7.87 -4.54
CA PHE A 156 -12.24 -7.43 -4.10
C PHE A 156 -12.33 -6.23 -3.16
N PHE A 157 -13.17 -5.25 -3.49
CA PHE A 157 -13.38 -4.08 -2.63
C PHE A 157 -14.13 -4.43 -1.36
N ASP A 158 -15.11 -5.32 -1.44
CA ASP A 158 -15.85 -5.80 -0.27
C ASP A 158 -14.94 -6.50 0.76
N LEU A 159 -13.87 -7.18 0.29
CA LEU A 159 -12.89 -7.83 1.15
C LEU A 159 -11.95 -6.86 1.83
N ILE A 160 -11.36 -5.92 1.08
CA ILE A 160 -10.37 -4.98 1.62
C ILE A 160 -11.04 -4.05 2.62
N THR A 161 -12.19 -3.48 2.26
CA THR A 161 -12.93 -2.55 3.14
C THR A 161 -13.48 -3.20 4.42
N ALA A 162 -13.65 -4.51 4.47
CA ALA A 162 -14.11 -5.24 5.66
C ALA A 162 -12.99 -5.51 6.68
N ASN A 163 -11.72 -5.33 6.30
CA ASN A 163 -10.56 -5.61 7.14
C ASN A 163 -9.81 -4.34 7.61
N ASP A 164 -10.14 -3.18 7.01
CA ASP A 164 -9.57 -1.87 7.35
C ASP A 164 -10.28 -1.17 8.55
N GLY A 165 -10.99 -1.92 9.41
CA GLY A 165 -11.82 -1.40 10.52
C GLY A 165 -11.55 -2.00 11.89
#